data_AF-E4X5T8-F1
#
_entry.id   AF-E4X5T8-F1
#
_cell.length_a   1.000
_cell.length_b   1.000
_cell.length_c   1.000
_cell.angle_alpha   90.00
_cell.angle_beta   90.00
_cell.angle_gamma   90.00
#
_symmetry.space_group_name_H-M   'P 1'
#
loop_
_entity.id
_entity.type
_entity.pdbx_description
1 polymer ?
#
loop_
_entity_poly.entity_id
_entity_poly.type
_entity_poly.pdbx_seq_one_letter_code
_entity_poly.pdbx_strand_id
1 'polypeptide(L)'
;MSKILNINVGVLGHVDSGKTTLSKALSQIGSTASFDKNPQSKERGITLDLGFSSFLMKSSDPEFDQVRFTLVDCPGHGSLIKTVIGGACIIDAMILVIDITKGVQAQTKECLVIGEVINTHLLVVLNKVDQLPEKNRDEKVKKMTKLVKEKVLSRIQFKTAEIVPCSAFSGKTEQVVEFFENFKHFPERKSLLEKPFLMSIDHCFQIKGSGSVFTGTVLAGKVSVGENVEIVGLGEEKRIKSIQIFKEAKNEALCGDRAAICVSNFDAKKLERGLLAFPKSIKGISNVIVKLKKVALYQDAIESGQKFHVTCGHQLANAKITLMKDRNGEKVDLSKDGFYDGKIFDYVDKLEEDDESVLSSLQLDRPIFFLPNGLLIGSRLELDANTTDKCRIAFSAFLEPLSMRDPKELVVVKEKSKAGVVERLHDDNIEYNTLIVKDLFKKETNLDFFNRLKVSLSTGESAIIDGTFGTSGKIKIYSSDGFSDETKERCRKPKKGENLGKRELIEVKLVFFKNINSDNKHSILQL
;
A
#
# COMPACT_ATOMS: atom_id res chain seq x y z
N MET A 1 -22.91 5.54 34.33
CA MET A 1 -23.05 4.53 33.25
C MET A 1 -21.75 3.75 33.19
N SER A 2 -21.78 2.44 33.01
CA SER A 2 -20.56 1.65 32.88
C SER A 2 -19.77 2.13 31.65
N LYS A 3 -18.46 2.32 31.81
CA LYS A 3 -17.58 2.74 30.73
C LYS A 3 -17.15 1.50 29.95
N ILE A 4 -17.57 1.40 28.69
CA ILE A 4 -17.33 0.23 27.83
C ILE A 4 -16.33 0.60 26.74
N LEU A 5 -15.23 -0.17 26.65
CA LEU A 5 -14.29 -0.06 25.54
C LEU A 5 -14.74 -0.98 24.39
N ASN A 6 -14.80 -0.46 23.16
CA ASN A 6 -15.03 -1.27 21.97
C ASN A 6 -13.69 -1.68 21.32
N ILE A 7 -13.55 -2.97 21.02
CA ILE A 7 -12.41 -3.55 20.30
C ILE A 7 -12.95 -4.32 19.10
N ASN A 8 -12.50 -3.99 17.90
CA ASN A 8 -12.93 -4.64 16.68
C ASN A 8 -11.98 -5.81 16.36
N VAL A 9 -12.54 -7.02 16.28
CA VAL A 9 -11.79 -8.26 16.08
C VAL A 9 -12.13 -8.83 14.70
N GLY A 10 -11.17 -8.81 13.78
CA GLY A 10 -11.33 -9.41 12.46
C GLY A 10 -11.31 -10.92 12.54
N VAL A 11 -12.32 -11.60 11.99
CA VAL A 11 -12.36 -13.07 11.86
C VAL A 11 -12.04 -13.42 10.41
N LEU A 12 -10.81 -13.87 10.17
CA LEU A 12 -10.27 -14.14 8.84
C LEU A 12 -9.90 -15.62 8.69
N GLY A 13 -9.73 -16.08 7.44
CA GLY A 13 -9.43 -17.48 7.13
C GLY A 13 -10.05 -17.95 5.82
N HIS A 14 -9.65 -19.14 5.38
CA HIS A 14 -10.07 -19.74 4.12
C HIS A 14 -11.60 -19.97 4.03
N VAL A 15 -12.11 -20.17 2.82
CA VAL A 15 -13.50 -20.60 2.60
C VAL A 15 -13.80 -21.85 3.42
N ASP A 16 -14.99 -21.92 4.01
CA ASP A 16 -15.45 -23.04 4.84
C ASP A 16 -14.58 -23.39 6.07
N SER A 17 -13.65 -22.53 6.50
CA SER A 17 -12.91 -22.78 7.76
C SER A 17 -13.78 -22.66 9.01
N GLY A 18 -15.01 -22.12 8.86
CA GLY A 18 -15.99 -21.97 9.93
C GLY A 18 -15.92 -20.62 10.65
N LYS A 19 -15.46 -19.56 9.98
CA LYS A 19 -15.43 -18.16 10.50
C LYS A 19 -16.80 -17.73 11.05
N THR A 20 -17.84 -17.78 10.24
CA THR A 20 -19.19 -17.38 10.64
C THR A 20 -19.77 -18.26 11.74
N THR A 21 -19.46 -19.57 11.72
CA THR A 21 -19.86 -20.49 12.80
C THR A 21 -19.19 -20.14 14.12
N LEU A 22 -17.89 -19.81 14.09
CA LEU A 22 -17.15 -19.33 15.26
C LEU A 22 -17.72 -18.01 15.77
N SER A 23 -17.97 -17.05 14.87
CA SER A 23 -18.60 -15.77 15.22
C SER A 23 -19.96 -15.98 15.88
N LYS A 24 -20.79 -16.90 15.38
CA LYS A 24 -22.09 -17.27 15.99
C LYS A 24 -21.91 -17.86 17.39
N ALA A 25 -20.94 -18.77 17.56
CA ALA A 25 -20.70 -19.43 18.84
C ALA A 25 -20.20 -18.47 19.93
N LEU A 26 -19.42 -17.45 19.56
CA LEU A 26 -18.89 -16.46 20.50
C LEU A 26 -19.86 -15.32 20.80
N SER A 27 -20.77 -15.00 19.88
CA SER A 27 -21.55 -13.76 19.95
C SER A 27 -22.75 -13.84 20.88
N GLN A 28 -22.95 -12.78 21.68
CA GLN A 28 -24.17 -12.56 22.45
C GLN A 28 -25.20 -11.74 21.65
N ILE A 29 -24.73 -10.79 20.83
CA ILE A 29 -25.57 -9.85 20.07
C ILE A 29 -25.10 -9.82 18.61
N GLY A 30 -26.03 -9.92 17.66
CA GLY A 30 -25.78 -9.67 16.24
C GLY A 30 -26.11 -8.23 15.82
N SER A 31 -25.29 -7.65 14.94
CA SER A 31 -25.47 -6.32 14.32
C SER A 31 -25.76 -6.45 12.81
N THR A 32 -25.40 -5.46 12.00
CA THR A 32 -25.60 -5.44 10.53
C THR A 32 -24.90 -6.61 9.84
N ALA A 33 -25.56 -7.21 8.83
CA ALA A 33 -25.08 -8.33 8.02
C ALA A 33 -24.55 -9.55 8.80
N SER A 34 -24.80 -9.62 10.12
CA SER A 34 -24.41 -10.74 10.96
C SER A 34 -24.92 -12.07 10.41
N PHE A 35 -24.09 -13.10 10.55
CA PHE A 35 -24.53 -14.50 10.47
C PHE A 35 -25.06 -14.93 9.09
N ASP A 36 -24.59 -14.28 8.02
CA ASP A 36 -25.02 -14.48 6.63
C ASP A 36 -26.53 -14.32 6.46
N LYS A 37 -27.13 -13.31 7.11
CA LYS A 37 -28.58 -13.07 7.00
C LYS A 37 -29.03 -12.63 5.61
N ASN A 38 -28.15 -12.04 4.80
CA ASN A 38 -28.43 -11.61 3.43
C ASN A 38 -28.84 -12.80 2.55
N PRO A 39 -29.98 -12.76 1.82
CA PRO A 39 -30.41 -13.82 0.92
C PRO A 39 -29.33 -14.30 -0.06
N GLN A 40 -28.53 -13.39 -0.62
CA GLN A 40 -27.47 -13.74 -1.57
C GLN A 40 -26.34 -14.56 -0.93
N SER A 41 -25.99 -14.27 0.33
CA SER A 41 -25.00 -15.05 1.08
C SER A 41 -25.53 -16.47 1.38
N LYS A 42 -26.84 -16.58 1.69
CA LYS A 42 -27.49 -17.88 1.94
C LYS A 42 -27.58 -18.74 0.69
N GLU A 43 -27.96 -18.14 -0.44
CA GLU A 43 -28.06 -18.84 -1.74
C GLU A 43 -26.70 -19.37 -2.20
N ARG A 44 -25.63 -18.57 -2.02
CA ARG A 44 -24.27 -18.97 -2.41
C ARG A 44 -23.53 -19.80 -1.36
N GLY A 45 -24.07 -19.89 -0.14
CA GLY A 45 -23.43 -20.58 0.98
C GLY A 45 -22.11 -19.97 1.44
N ILE A 46 -21.84 -18.69 1.11
CA ILE A 46 -20.60 -17.99 1.45
C ILE A 46 -20.89 -16.58 1.98
N THR A 47 -20.04 -16.10 2.88
CA THR A 47 -20.04 -14.72 3.34
C THR A 47 -19.59 -13.80 2.20
N LEU A 48 -20.46 -12.87 1.79
CA LEU A 48 -20.20 -11.93 0.68
C LEU A 48 -19.74 -10.54 1.16
N ASP A 49 -20.08 -10.18 2.40
CA ASP A 49 -19.83 -8.88 3.01
C ASP A 49 -19.33 -9.06 4.45
N LEU A 50 -18.76 -8.01 5.04
CA LEU A 50 -18.40 -7.93 6.46
C LEU A 50 -19.64 -8.11 7.34
N GLY A 51 -19.67 -9.20 8.08
CA GLY A 51 -20.69 -9.46 9.09
C GLY A 51 -20.26 -8.93 10.46
N PHE A 52 -21.17 -8.30 11.20
CA PHE A 52 -20.82 -7.69 12.50
C PHE A 52 -21.62 -8.29 13.65
N SER A 53 -20.93 -8.76 14.68
CA SER A 53 -21.54 -9.25 15.92
C SER A 53 -20.68 -8.88 17.12
N SER A 54 -21.16 -9.11 18.34
CA SER A 54 -20.39 -8.74 19.53
C SER A 54 -20.71 -9.59 20.75
N PHE A 55 -19.79 -9.60 21.70
CA PHE A 55 -19.97 -10.09 23.05
C PHE A 55 -19.26 -9.17 24.06
N LEU A 56 -19.71 -9.19 25.32
CA LEU A 56 -19.17 -8.39 26.41
C LEU A 56 -18.35 -9.25 27.36
N MET A 57 -17.25 -8.70 27.85
CA MET A 57 -16.41 -9.26 28.89
C MET A 57 -16.06 -8.22 29.95
N LYS A 58 -15.63 -8.69 31.12
CA LYS A 58 -15.04 -7.81 32.13
C LYS A 58 -13.73 -7.25 31.59
N SER A 59 -13.49 -5.97 31.82
CA SER A 59 -12.24 -5.33 31.43
C SER A 59 -11.10 -5.76 32.37
N SER A 60 -9.92 -6.00 31.81
CA SER A 60 -8.67 -6.06 32.55
C SER A 60 -7.96 -4.68 32.60
N ASP A 61 -8.42 -3.73 31.79
CA ASP A 61 -7.99 -2.33 31.81
C ASP A 61 -8.73 -1.56 32.93
N PRO A 62 -8.02 -0.92 33.87
CA PRO A 62 -8.63 -0.17 34.98
C PRO A 62 -9.42 1.08 34.53
N GLU A 63 -9.21 1.58 33.31
CA GLU A 63 -9.95 2.73 32.79
C GLU A 63 -11.38 2.40 32.35
N PHE A 64 -11.74 1.11 32.25
CA PHE A 64 -13.02 0.63 31.70
C PHE A 64 -13.63 -0.46 32.59
N ASP A 65 -14.96 -0.50 32.69
CA ASP A 65 -15.65 -1.55 33.47
C ASP A 65 -15.78 -2.84 32.65
N GLN A 66 -16.00 -2.68 31.34
CA GLN A 66 -16.26 -3.77 30.41
C GLN A 66 -15.58 -3.51 29.07
N VAL A 67 -15.28 -4.61 28.38
CA VAL A 67 -14.79 -4.60 27.01
C VAL A 67 -15.82 -5.29 26.13
N ARG A 68 -16.19 -4.62 25.03
CA ARG A 68 -17.02 -5.20 23.97
C ARG A 68 -16.12 -5.57 22.81
N PHE A 69 -16.04 -6.87 22.55
CA PHE A 69 -15.40 -7.38 21.36
C PHE A 69 -16.43 -7.40 20.23
N THR A 70 -16.20 -6.60 19.20
CA THR A 70 -17.00 -6.54 17.98
C THR A 70 -16.33 -7.42 16.93
N LEU A 71 -16.91 -8.57 16.65
CA LEU A 71 -16.42 -9.46 15.60
C LEU A 71 -16.76 -8.90 14.22
N VAL A 72 -15.75 -8.79 13.38
CA VAL A 72 -15.83 -8.42 11.96
C VAL A 72 -15.59 -9.69 11.14
N ASP A 73 -16.66 -10.37 10.76
CA ASP A 73 -16.61 -11.61 9.98
C ASP A 73 -16.27 -11.30 8.52
N CYS A 74 -15.06 -11.64 8.10
CA CYS A 74 -14.56 -11.32 6.78
C CYS A 74 -14.88 -12.44 5.76
N PRO A 75 -15.17 -12.10 4.49
CA PRO A 75 -15.38 -13.09 3.46
C PRO A 75 -14.12 -13.94 3.22
N GLY A 76 -14.30 -15.25 3.00
CA GLY A 76 -13.19 -16.19 2.78
C GLY A 76 -12.83 -16.44 1.32
N HIS A 77 -13.70 -16.05 0.38
CA HIS A 77 -13.54 -16.36 -1.03
C HIS A 77 -12.49 -15.45 -1.69
N GLY A 78 -11.60 -16.01 -2.52
CA GLY A 78 -10.46 -15.28 -3.09
C GLY A 78 -10.84 -14.06 -3.94
N SER A 79 -12.03 -14.07 -4.56
CA SER A 79 -12.57 -12.92 -5.32
C SER A 79 -12.97 -11.73 -4.44
N LEU A 80 -13.12 -11.94 -3.13
CA LEU A 80 -13.59 -10.94 -2.16
C LEU A 80 -12.45 -10.32 -1.34
N ILE A 81 -11.20 -10.51 -1.77
CA ILE A 81 -10.01 -9.96 -1.10
C ILE A 81 -10.10 -8.44 -0.93
N LYS A 82 -10.74 -7.73 -1.87
CA LYS A 82 -10.94 -6.27 -1.80
C LYS A 82 -11.72 -5.88 -0.55
N THR A 83 -12.75 -6.67 -0.21
CA THR A 83 -13.57 -6.46 0.98
C THR A 83 -12.78 -6.74 2.26
N VAL A 84 -11.95 -7.79 2.28
CA VAL A 84 -11.08 -8.12 3.42
C VAL A 84 -10.04 -7.01 3.65
N ILE A 85 -9.37 -6.55 2.60
CA ILE A 85 -8.41 -5.43 2.66
C ILE A 85 -9.10 -4.15 3.14
N GLY A 86 -10.33 -3.87 2.67
CA GLY A 86 -11.05 -2.69 3.13
C GLY A 86 -11.46 -2.76 4.61
N GLY A 87 -11.78 -3.95 5.11
CA GLY A 87 -12.03 -4.20 6.53
C GLY A 87 -10.79 -4.14 7.41
N ALA A 88 -9.58 -4.23 6.83
CA ALA A 88 -8.32 -4.18 7.59
C ALA A 88 -8.19 -2.91 8.44
N CYS A 89 -8.68 -1.77 7.96
CA CYS A 89 -8.53 -0.48 8.62
C CYS A 89 -9.42 -0.29 9.86
N ILE A 90 -10.43 -1.16 10.07
CA ILE A 90 -11.32 -1.11 11.24
C ILE A 90 -10.95 -2.15 12.29
N ILE A 91 -9.92 -2.97 12.06
CA ILE A 91 -9.57 -4.12 12.92
C ILE A 91 -8.48 -3.73 13.92
N ASP A 92 -8.73 -3.97 15.20
CA ASP A 92 -7.79 -3.78 16.31
C ASP A 92 -7.07 -5.09 16.71
N ALA A 93 -7.73 -6.24 16.53
CA ALA A 93 -7.22 -7.59 16.82
C ALA A 93 -7.69 -8.59 15.75
N MET A 94 -6.98 -9.70 15.52
CA MET A 94 -7.30 -10.67 14.47
C MET A 94 -7.43 -12.09 15.01
N ILE A 95 -8.46 -12.79 14.58
CA ILE A 95 -8.59 -14.25 14.67
C ILE A 95 -8.36 -14.84 13.28
N LEU A 96 -7.41 -15.76 13.17
CA LEU A 96 -7.22 -16.58 11.97
C LEU A 96 -7.77 -17.98 12.18
N VAL A 97 -8.88 -18.29 11.51
CA VAL A 97 -9.55 -19.58 11.58
C VAL A 97 -8.99 -20.52 10.53
N ILE A 98 -8.40 -21.62 10.99
CA ILE A 98 -7.83 -22.69 10.17
C ILE A 98 -8.66 -23.96 10.38
N ASP A 99 -9.08 -24.58 9.28
CA ASP A 99 -9.67 -25.92 9.33
C ASP A 99 -8.56 -26.93 9.65
N ILE A 100 -8.63 -27.59 10.81
CA ILE A 100 -7.59 -28.50 11.27
C ILE A 100 -7.38 -29.70 10.34
N THR A 101 -8.41 -30.08 9.55
CA THR A 101 -8.34 -31.19 8.62
C THR A 101 -7.59 -30.83 7.34
N LYS A 102 -7.62 -29.56 6.94
CA LYS A 102 -7.01 -29.03 5.70
C LYS A 102 -5.70 -28.30 5.92
N GLY A 103 -5.49 -27.74 7.12
CA GLY A 103 -4.32 -26.93 7.44
C GLY A 103 -4.31 -25.58 6.72
N VAL A 104 -3.12 -25.06 6.47
CA VAL A 104 -2.91 -23.71 5.91
C VAL A 104 -3.13 -23.73 4.39
N GLN A 105 -4.09 -22.95 3.92
CA GLN A 105 -4.48 -22.85 2.50
C GLN A 105 -4.06 -21.51 1.90
N ALA A 106 -4.28 -21.29 0.59
CA ALA A 106 -3.84 -20.09 -0.12
C ALA A 106 -4.35 -18.78 0.53
N GLN A 107 -5.65 -18.69 0.80
CA GLN A 107 -6.28 -17.52 1.44
C GLN A 107 -5.85 -17.36 2.90
N THR A 108 -5.47 -18.44 3.59
CA THR A 108 -4.87 -18.35 4.93
C THR A 108 -3.57 -17.55 4.89
N LYS A 109 -2.74 -17.74 3.84
CA LYS A 109 -1.50 -16.96 3.64
C LYS A 109 -1.81 -15.48 3.39
N GLU A 110 -2.79 -15.17 2.54
CA GLU A 110 -3.20 -13.77 2.30
C GLU A 110 -3.74 -13.10 3.57
N CYS A 111 -4.53 -13.81 4.37
CA CYS A 111 -5.03 -13.32 5.65
C CYS A 111 -3.90 -13.03 6.65
N LEU A 112 -2.86 -13.89 6.67
CA LEU A 112 -1.67 -13.66 7.50
C LEU A 112 -0.92 -12.40 7.08
N VAL A 113 -0.76 -12.18 5.77
CA VAL A 113 -0.17 -10.94 5.23
C VAL A 113 -0.99 -9.73 5.68
N ILE A 114 -2.32 -9.80 5.57
CA ILE A 114 -3.19 -8.70 6.04
C ILE A 114 -2.96 -8.43 7.53
N GLY A 115 -2.87 -9.48 8.35
CA GLY A 115 -2.51 -9.34 9.76
C GLY A 115 -1.19 -8.58 9.94
N GLU A 116 -0.12 -8.99 9.26
CA GLU A 116 1.21 -8.35 9.37
C GLU A 116 1.18 -6.89 8.92
N VAL A 117 0.39 -6.60 7.89
CA VAL A 117 0.21 -5.25 7.36
C VAL A 117 -0.54 -4.36 8.34
N ILE A 118 -1.56 -4.87 9.02
CA ILE A 118 -2.27 -4.12 10.09
C ILE A 118 -1.39 -3.99 11.34
N ASN A 119 -0.44 -4.91 11.54
CA ASN A 119 0.42 -5.01 12.72
C ASN A 119 -0.40 -5.15 14.02
N THR A 120 -1.25 -6.17 14.06
CA THR A 120 -2.24 -6.39 15.13
C THR A 120 -1.99 -7.69 15.93
N HIS A 121 -2.63 -7.85 17.08
CA HIS A 121 -2.57 -9.10 17.84
C HIS A 121 -3.32 -10.22 17.12
N LEU A 122 -2.66 -11.36 16.94
CA LEU A 122 -3.19 -12.53 16.23
C LEU A 122 -3.48 -13.68 17.20
N LEU A 123 -4.71 -14.18 17.15
CA LEU A 123 -5.10 -15.49 17.68
C LEU A 123 -5.29 -16.47 16.52
N VAL A 124 -4.64 -17.63 16.55
CA VAL A 124 -4.89 -18.70 15.58
C VAL A 124 -5.85 -19.71 16.18
N VAL A 125 -6.93 -20.00 15.48
CA VAL A 125 -7.96 -20.95 15.90
C VAL A 125 -7.95 -22.16 14.98
N LEU A 126 -7.64 -23.34 15.52
CA LEU A 126 -7.74 -24.61 14.81
C LEU A 126 -9.16 -25.17 14.99
N ASN A 127 -10.05 -24.89 14.04
CA ASN A 127 -11.46 -25.25 14.10
C ASN A 127 -11.71 -26.65 13.52
N LYS A 128 -12.91 -27.20 13.78
CA LYS A 128 -13.41 -28.52 13.34
C LYS A 128 -12.67 -29.72 13.96
N VAL A 129 -12.20 -29.57 15.20
CA VAL A 129 -11.54 -30.65 15.94
C VAL A 129 -12.46 -31.86 16.15
N ASP A 130 -13.78 -31.65 16.16
CA ASP A 130 -14.81 -32.69 16.18
C ASP A 130 -14.72 -33.68 15.01
N GLN A 131 -14.24 -33.22 13.84
CA GLN A 131 -14.07 -34.07 12.66
C GLN A 131 -12.86 -35.01 12.75
N LEU A 132 -11.98 -34.82 13.72
CA LEU A 132 -10.86 -35.72 13.96
C LEU A 132 -11.33 -36.97 14.74
N PRO A 133 -10.87 -38.17 14.36
CA PRO A 133 -11.15 -39.39 15.12
C PRO A 133 -10.68 -39.28 16.57
N GLU A 134 -11.54 -39.63 17.53
CA GLU A 134 -11.28 -39.44 18.96
C GLU A 134 -9.96 -40.06 19.43
N LYS A 135 -9.65 -41.27 18.94
CA LYS A 135 -8.44 -42.02 19.31
C LYS A 135 -7.13 -41.25 19.07
N ASN A 136 -7.08 -40.41 18.04
CA ASN A 136 -5.85 -39.72 17.62
C ASN A 136 -6.01 -38.19 17.57
N ARG A 137 -7.09 -37.65 18.16
CA ARG A 137 -7.45 -36.24 18.09
C ARG A 137 -6.35 -35.35 18.68
N ASP A 138 -5.91 -35.66 19.90
CA ASP A 138 -4.91 -34.85 20.62
C ASP A 138 -3.54 -34.85 19.94
N GLU A 139 -3.14 -36.00 19.39
CA GLU A 139 -1.88 -36.13 18.65
C GLU A 139 -1.92 -35.29 17.37
N LYS A 140 -3.03 -35.33 16.63
CA LYS A 140 -3.21 -34.53 15.40
C LYS A 140 -3.26 -33.03 15.71
N VAL A 141 -3.93 -32.62 16.79
CA VAL A 141 -3.93 -31.23 17.26
C VAL A 141 -2.51 -30.77 17.55
N LYS A 142 -1.75 -31.50 18.38
CA LYS A 142 -0.36 -31.17 18.69
C LYS A 142 0.52 -31.08 17.43
N LYS A 143 0.36 -32.02 16.49
CA LYS A 143 1.09 -32.02 15.22
C LYS A 143 0.78 -30.80 14.37
N MET A 144 -0.50 -30.43 14.25
CA MET A 144 -0.91 -29.25 13.47
C MET A 144 -0.44 -27.95 14.14
N THR A 145 -0.58 -27.83 15.46
CA THR A 145 -0.07 -26.69 16.23
C THR A 145 1.43 -26.50 16.01
N LYS A 146 2.23 -27.57 16.09
CA LYS A 146 3.66 -27.54 15.81
C LYS A 146 3.95 -27.09 14.37
N LEU A 147 3.22 -27.63 13.40
CA LEU A 147 3.37 -27.27 11.99
C LEU A 147 3.10 -25.79 11.74
N VAL A 148 1.99 -25.26 12.27
CA VAL A 148 1.62 -23.85 12.11
C VAL A 148 2.67 -22.96 12.78
N LYS A 149 3.10 -23.29 14.01
CA LYS A 149 4.11 -22.52 14.72
C LYS A 149 5.46 -22.49 14.00
N GLU A 150 5.96 -23.66 13.59
CA GLU A 150 7.31 -23.79 13.04
C GLU A 150 7.41 -23.41 11.56
N LYS A 151 6.37 -23.66 10.75
CA LYS A 151 6.43 -23.41 9.29
C LYS A 151 5.79 -22.10 8.86
N VAL A 152 4.84 -21.58 9.64
CA VAL A 152 4.07 -20.38 9.27
C VAL A 152 4.44 -19.22 10.17
N LEU A 153 4.18 -19.33 11.48
CA LEU A 153 4.37 -18.21 12.41
C LEU A 153 5.85 -17.80 12.57
N SER A 154 6.79 -18.74 12.45
CA SER A 154 8.23 -18.46 12.53
C SER A 154 8.77 -17.51 11.45
N ARG A 155 8.07 -17.42 10.31
CA ARG A 155 8.47 -16.66 9.11
C ARG A 155 7.85 -15.27 9.01
N ILE A 156 6.98 -14.93 9.95
CA ILE A 156 6.19 -13.70 9.96
C ILE A 156 6.37 -12.98 11.30
N GLN A 157 5.80 -11.78 11.43
CA GLN A 157 5.91 -11.00 12.67
C GLN A 157 5.21 -11.66 13.89
N PHE A 158 4.25 -12.56 13.66
CA PHE A 158 3.44 -13.23 14.69
C PHE A 158 4.06 -14.48 15.32
N LYS A 159 5.36 -14.47 15.63
CA LYS A 159 6.10 -15.64 16.13
C LYS A 159 5.54 -16.21 17.45
N THR A 160 4.92 -15.36 18.26
CA THR A 160 4.38 -15.68 19.59
C THR A 160 2.87 -15.78 19.63
N ALA A 161 2.18 -15.74 18.48
CA ALA A 161 0.73 -15.85 18.43
C ALA A 161 0.25 -17.16 19.05
N GLU A 162 -0.81 -17.07 19.83
CA GLU A 162 -1.42 -18.22 20.50
C GLU A 162 -2.21 -19.07 19.50
N ILE A 163 -2.19 -20.39 19.68
CA ILE A 163 -2.89 -21.35 18.84
C ILE A 163 -3.83 -22.16 19.72
N VAL A 164 -5.13 -22.00 19.51
CA VAL A 164 -6.17 -22.68 20.30
C VAL A 164 -7.01 -23.63 19.42
N PRO A 165 -7.19 -24.90 19.80
CA PRO A 165 -8.16 -25.80 19.18
C PRO A 165 -9.60 -25.44 19.56
N CYS A 166 -10.54 -25.55 18.63
CA CYS A 166 -11.97 -25.42 18.91
C CYS A 166 -12.84 -26.30 18.01
N SER A 167 -14.11 -26.44 18.39
CA SER A 167 -15.16 -27.04 17.55
C SER A 167 -16.39 -26.14 17.59
N ALA A 168 -16.36 -25.07 16.80
CA ALA A 168 -17.37 -24.02 16.82
C ALA A 168 -18.79 -24.55 16.54
N PHE A 169 -18.93 -25.56 15.66
CA PHE A 169 -20.22 -26.16 15.36
C PHE A 169 -20.84 -26.88 16.56
N SER A 170 -20.01 -27.51 17.38
CA SER A 170 -20.41 -28.23 18.60
C SER A 170 -20.45 -27.33 19.84
N GLY A 171 -20.23 -26.01 19.69
CA GLY A 171 -20.21 -25.04 20.79
C GLY A 171 -18.98 -25.09 21.70
N LYS A 172 -17.97 -25.92 21.40
CA LYS A 172 -16.74 -26.06 22.21
C LYS A 172 -15.74 -24.96 21.85
N THR A 173 -15.91 -23.79 22.47
CA THR A 173 -15.11 -22.58 22.23
C THR A 173 -14.46 -22.01 23.49
N GLU A 174 -14.36 -22.82 24.55
CA GLU A 174 -13.94 -22.39 25.89
C GLU A 174 -12.54 -21.75 25.89
N GLN A 175 -11.58 -22.33 25.17
CA GLN A 175 -10.21 -21.78 25.07
C GLN A 175 -10.16 -20.46 24.31
N VAL A 176 -11.08 -20.24 23.35
CA VAL A 176 -11.18 -18.97 22.63
C VAL A 176 -11.75 -17.89 23.57
N VAL A 177 -12.74 -18.26 24.39
CA VAL A 177 -13.31 -17.36 25.40
C VAL A 177 -12.25 -17.01 26.45
N GLU A 178 -11.51 -17.99 26.97
CA GLU A 178 -10.43 -17.79 27.94
C GLU A 178 -9.34 -16.85 27.43
N PHE A 179 -8.99 -16.93 26.13
CA PHE A 179 -8.07 -15.97 25.51
C PHE A 179 -8.58 -14.53 25.61
N PHE A 180 -9.87 -14.30 25.30
CA PHE A 180 -10.46 -12.95 25.36
C PHE A 180 -10.67 -12.45 26.78
N GLU A 181 -10.93 -13.34 27.74
CA GLU A 181 -10.98 -12.99 29.17
C GLU A 181 -9.63 -12.50 29.69
N ASN A 182 -8.53 -13.06 29.17
CA ASN A 182 -7.16 -12.70 29.50
C ASN A 182 -6.55 -11.67 28.54
N PHE A 183 -7.35 -11.05 27.68
CA PHE A 183 -6.86 -10.10 26.68
C PHE A 183 -6.30 -8.84 27.35
N LYS A 184 -5.08 -8.46 26.97
CA LYS A 184 -4.34 -7.33 27.55
C LYS A 184 -3.93 -6.27 26.52
N HIS A 185 -4.30 -6.46 25.27
CA HIS A 185 -3.78 -5.68 24.15
C HIS A 185 -4.79 -4.63 23.66
N PHE A 186 -4.98 -3.60 24.47
CA PHE A 186 -5.96 -2.55 24.21
C PHE A 186 -5.44 -1.52 23.19
N PRO A 187 -6.25 -1.12 22.20
CA PRO A 187 -5.85 -0.10 21.23
C PRO A 187 -5.74 1.27 21.90
N GLU A 188 -4.65 2.01 21.63
CA GLU A 188 -4.49 3.38 22.11
C GLU A 188 -5.36 4.34 21.29
N ARG A 189 -6.44 4.84 21.89
CA ARG A 189 -7.39 5.74 21.22
C ARG A 189 -7.28 7.21 21.64
N LYS A 190 -6.45 7.54 22.64
CA LYS A 190 -6.39 8.90 23.23
C LYS A 190 -6.11 9.98 22.17
N SER A 191 -5.06 9.80 21.37
CA SER A 191 -4.71 10.73 20.29
C SER A 191 -5.74 10.77 19.15
N LEU A 192 -6.49 9.68 18.92
CA LEU A 192 -7.54 9.63 17.90
C LEU A 192 -8.81 10.35 18.33
N LEU A 193 -9.12 10.40 19.64
CA LEU A 193 -10.29 11.09 20.17
C LEU A 193 -10.21 12.62 20.01
N GLU A 194 -8.99 13.18 19.95
CA GLU A 194 -8.75 14.61 19.75
C GLU A 194 -8.83 15.03 18.28
N LYS A 195 -8.78 14.06 17.34
CA LYS A 195 -8.92 14.33 15.91
C LYS A 195 -10.38 14.63 15.54
N PRO A 196 -10.64 15.31 14.40
CA PRO A 196 -11.99 15.50 13.89
C PRO A 196 -12.74 14.17 13.67
N PHE A 197 -14.07 14.20 13.82
CA PHE A 197 -14.91 13.04 13.58
C PHE A 197 -14.72 12.47 12.18
N LEU A 198 -14.45 11.17 12.13
CA LEU A 198 -14.40 10.37 10.91
C LEU A 198 -14.91 8.97 11.20
N MET A 199 -15.84 8.48 10.38
CA MET A 199 -16.45 7.16 10.48
C MET A 199 -16.41 6.46 9.12
N SER A 200 -15.99 5.20 9.11
CA SER A 200 -16.11 4.31 7.94
C SER A 200 -17.51 3.76 7.86
N ILE A 201 -18.22 4.00 6.76
CA ILE A 201 -19.55 3.48 6.49
C ILE A 201 -19.41 2.15 5.76
N ASP A 202 -19.98 1.08 6.35
CA ASP A 202 -20.02 -0.24 5.74
C ASP A 202 -21.35 -0.51 5.03
N HIS A 203 -22.45 0.05 5.55
CA HIS A 203 -23.79 -0.11 4.99
C HIS A 203 -24.61 1.16 5.12
N CYS A 204 -25.48 1.41 4.14
CA CYS A 204 -26.52 2.42 4.18
C CYS A 204 -27.88 1.79 3.88
N PHE A 205 -28.91 2.16 4.65
CA PHE A 205 -30.29 1.78 4.36
C PHE A 205 -31.27 2.84 4.84
N GLN A 206 -32.47 2.84 4.26
CA GLN A 206 -33.54 3.76 4.67
C GLN A 206 -34.52 3.09 5.64
N ILE A 207 -34.95 3.84 6.65
CA ILE A 207 -36.04 3.49 7.55
C ILE A 207 -37.22 4.41 7.24
N LYS A 208 -38.33 3.84 6.77
CA LYS A 208 -39.55 4.58 6.42
C LYS A 208 -40.00 5.42 7.61
N GLY A 209 -40.13 6.74 7.39
CA GLY A 209 -40.55 7.71 8.41
C GLY A 209 -39.44 8.25 9.31
N SER A 210 -38.32 7.54 9.50
CA SER A 210 -37.22 8.00 10.37
C SER A 210 -36.13 8.74 9.59
N GLY A 211 -35.76 8.24 8.41
CA GLY A 211 -34.68 8.79 7.58
C GLY A 211 -33.75 7.69 7.09
N SER A 212 -32.48 8.05 6.86
CA SER A 212 -31.47 7.14 6.33
C SER A 212 -30.45 6.82 7.41
N VAL A 213 -30.06 5.56 7.52
CA VAL A 213 -29.14 5.08 8.53
C VAL A 213 -27.83 4.66 7.88
N PHE A 214 -26.75 5.22 8.37
CA PHE A 214 -25.39 4.77 8.10
C PHE A 214 -24.91 3.89 9.25
N THR A 215 -24.47 2.68 8.96
CA THR A 215 -23.81 1.82 9.97
C THR A 215 -22.35 1.65 9.64
N GLY A 216 -21.51 1.70 10.66
CA GLY A 216 -20.07 1.76 10.46
C GLY A 216 -19.27 1.88 11.74
N THR A 217 -17.96 2.05 11.61
CA THR A 217 -17.03 2.17 12.73
C THR A 217 -16.43 3.58 12.78
N VAL A 218 -16.49 4.23 13.94
CA VAL A 218 -15.86 5.54 14.16
C VAL A 218 -14.35 5.35 14.26
N LEU A 219 -13.60 5.97 13.34
CA LEU A 219 -12.15 5.85 13.21
C LEU A 219 -11.38 6.93 13.98
N ALA A 220 -12.00 8.11 14.16
CA ALA A 220 -11.42 9.24 14.87
C ALA A 220 -12.50 10.16 15.42
N GLY A 221 -12.14 10.90 16.47
CA GLY A 221 -12.96 11.90 17.10
C GLY A 221 -14.18 11.34 17.81
N LYS A 222 -15.17 12.22 17.92
CA LYS A 222 -16.49 11.94 18.48
C LYS A 222 -17.55 12.72 17.73
N VAL A 223 -18.79 12.24 17.78
CA VAL A 223 -19.94 12.92 17.19
C VAL A 223 -21.15 12.81 18.11
N SER A 224 -21.97 13.84 18.12
CA SER A 224 -23.16 13.96 18.95
C SER A 224 -24.44 14.11 18.13
N VAL A 225 -25.57 13.70 18.72
CA VAL A 225 -26.89 13.96 18.13
C VAL A 225 -27.09 15.46 17.92
N GLY A 226 -27.61 15.84 16.75
CA GLY A 226 -27.88 17.22 16.39
C GLY A 226 -26.76 17.92 15.62
N GLU A 227 -25.56 17.34 15.55
CA GLU A 227 -24.43 17.86 14.75
C GLU A 227 -24.65 17.61 13.24
N ASN A 228 -23.94 18.41 12.43
CA ASN A 228 -23.92 18.26 10.98
C ASN A 228 -22.70 17.45 10.55
N VAL A 229 -22.91 16.55 9.61
CA VAL A 229 -21.90 15.67 9.04
C VAL A 229 -21.98 15.69 7.52
N GLU A 230 -20.85 15.47 6.86
CA GLU A 230 -20.73 15.37 5.42
C GLU A 230 -20.52 13.92 5.01
N ILE A 231 -21.25 13.50 3.98
CA ILE A 231 -20.99 12.26 3.26
C ILE A 231 -19.84 12.53 2.29
N VAL A 232 -18.64 12.14 2.70
CA VAL A 232 -17.38 12.49 2.03
C VAL A 232 -17.37 11.95 0.60
N GLY A 233 -16.93 12.78 -0.35
CA GLY A 233 -16.91 12.46 -1.78
C GLY A 233 -18.23 12.77 -2.50
N LEU A 234 -19.36 12.82 -1.80
CA LEU A 234 -20.63 13.32 -2.34
C LEU A 234 -20.87 14.80 -2.02
N GLY A 235 -20.21 15.34 -0.99
CA GLY A 235 -20.39 16.73 -0.56
C GLY A 235 -21.78 17.03 0.00
N GLU A 236 -22.56 15.99 0.33
CA GLU A 236 -23.90 16.14 0.91
C GLU A 236 -23.80 16.25 2.43
N GLU A 237 -24.13 17.42 2.97
CA GLU A 237 -24.24 17.64 4.42
C GLU A 237 -25.62 17.21 4.95
N LYS A 238 -25.63 16.52 6.09
CA LYS A 238 -26.83 16.04 6.77
C LYS A 238 -26.73 16.26 8.26
N ARG A 239 -27.89 16.45 8.91
CA ARG A 239 -27.99 16.59 10.37
C ARG A 239 -28.30 15.25 11.03
N ILE A 240 -27.58 14.93 12.11
CA ILE A 240 -27.78 13.69 12.87
C ILE A 240 -29.06 13.79 13.70
N LYS A 241 -29.96 12.82 13.50
CA LYS A 241 -31.21 12.69 14.26
C LYS A 241 -31.09 11.78 15.47
N SER A 242 -30.37 10.67 15.34
CA SER A 242 -30.17 9.71 16.43
C SER A 242 -28.92 8.88 16.18
N ILE A 243 -28.34 8.41 17.28
CA ILE A 243 -27.18 7.51 17.30
C ILE A 243 -27.58 6.26 18.10
N GLN A 244 -27.28 5.09 17.55
CA GLN A 244 -27.41 3.82 18.26
C GLN A 244 -26.11 3.03 18.22
N ILE A 245 -25.75 2.41 19.33
CA ILE A 245 -24.60 1.49 19.44
C ILE A 245 -25.15 0.16 19.96
N PHE A 246 -25.05 -0.90 19.14
CA PHE A 246 -25.58 -2.24 19.46
C PHE A 246 -27.02 -2.25 19.99
N LYS A 247 -27.93 -1.52 19.32
CA LYS A 247 -29.36 -1.36 19.66
C LYS A 247 -29.66 -0.52 20.90
N GLU A 248 -28.66 0.05 21.55
CA GLU A 248 -28.84 1.04 22.61
C GLU A 248 -28.80 2.45 22.02
N ALA A 249 -29.77 3.30 22.38
CA ALA A 249 -29.72 4.71 22.04
C ALA A 249 -28.62 5.42 22.85
N LYS A 250 -27.81 6.24 22.16
CA LYS A 250 -26.75 7.05 22.75
C LYS A 250 -26.84 8.49 22.25
N ASN A 251 -26.34 9.42 23.05
CA ASN A 251 -26.26 10.83 22.66
C ASN A 251 -25.00 11.14 21.85
N GLU A 252 -23.97 10.30 21.98
CA GLU A 252 -22.68 10.44 21.31
C GLU A 252 -22.16 9.08 20.84
N ALA A 253 -21.29 9.10 19.83
CA ALA A 253 -20.44 7.99 19.43
C ALA A 253 -18.97 8.44 19.42
N LEU A 254 -18.10 7.58 19.92
CA LEU A 254 -16.68 7.84 20.13
C LEU A 254 -15.82 6.93 19.21
N CYS A 255 -14.56 7.31 19.00
CA CYS A 255 -13.58 6.48 18.31
C CYS A 255 -13.56 5.03 18.84
N GLY A 256 -13.65 4.06 17.92
CA GLY A 256 -13.76 2.63 18.19
C GLY A 256 -15.19 2.10 18.18
N ASP A 257 -16.20 2.97 18.36
CA ASP A 257 -17.59 2.55 18.41
C ASP A 257 -18.08 2.08 17.04
N ARG A 258 -18.82 0.96 17.04
CA ARG A 258 -19.69 0.61 15.93
C ARG A 258 -21.04 1.30 16.10
N ALA A 259 -21.26 2.36 15.34
CA ALA A 259 -22.42 3.21 15.43
C ALA A 259 -23.38 3.03 14.24
N ALA A 260 -24.67 3.17 14.52
CA ALA A 260 -25.72 3.40 13.56
C ALA A 260 -26.18 4.86 13.70
N ILE A 261 -25.85 5.68 12.70
CA ILE A 261 -26.15 7.12 12.68
C ILE A 261 -27.32 7.35 11.72
N CYS A 262 -28.43 7.84 12.25
CA CYS A 262 -29.61 8.19 11.47
C CYS A 262 -29.57 9.68 11.10
N VAL A 263 -29.76 9.97 9.81
CA VAL A 263 -29.77 11.32 9.25
C VAL A 263 -31.08 11.61 8.51
N SER A 264 -31.34 12.89 8.25
CA SER A 264 -32.46 13.33 7.40
C SER A 264 -32.25 12.95 5.92
N ASN A 265 -33.30 12.39 5.29
CA ASN A 265 -33.50 12.27 3.84
C ASN A 265 -32.22 12.17 2.97
N PHE A 266 -31.68 10.95 2.87
CA PHE A 266 -30.60 10.59 1.95
C PHE A 266 -30.99 9.36 1.11
N ASP A 267 -30.74 9.36 -0.19
CA ASP A 267 -30.98 8.18 -1.03
C ASP A 267 -29.90 7.12 -0.78
N ALA A 268 -30.26 6.05 -0.06
CA ALA A 268 -29.33 4.97 0.29
C ALA A 268 -28.73 4.27 -0.94
N LYS A 269 -29.36 4.36 -2.11
CA LYS A 269 -28.81 3.79 -3.35
C LYS A 269 -27.56 4.51 -3.85
N LYS A 270 -27.33 5.76 -3.42
CA LYS A 270 -26.14 6.54 -3.80
C LYS A 270 -24.86 6.09 -3.10
N LEU A 271 -24.98 5.35 -1.99
CA LEU A 271 -23.83 5.01 -1.15
C LEU A 271 -23.99 3.61 -0.55
N GLU A 272 -23.15 2.68 -1.00
CA GLU A 272 -23.02 1.38 -0.35
C GLU A 272 -22.03 1.46 0.81
N ARG A 273 -20.83 1.98 0.53
CA ARG A 273 -19.74 2.23 1.48
C ARG A 273 -19.16 3.62 1.26
N GLY A 274 -18.60 4.21 2.31
CA GLY A 274 -18.01 5.54 2.22
C GLY A 274 -17.45 6.03 3.55
N LEU A 275 -17.29 7.34 3.65
CA LEU A 275 -16.86 7.99 4.88
C LEU A 275 -17.89 9.04 5.29
N LEU A 276 -18.11 9.13 6.60
CA LEU A 276 -18.87 10.19 7.23
C LEU A 276 -17.89 11.01 8.08
N ALA A 277 -17.84 12.32 7.89
CA ALA A 277 -16.94 13.18 8.64
C ALA A 277 -17.61 14.51 8.99
N PHE A 278 -16.99 15.33 9.83
CA PHE A 278 -17.40 16.73 9.90
C PHE A 278 -17.18 17.44 8.57
N PRO A 279 -18.05 18.39 8.17
CA PRO A 279 -17.92 19.06 6.88
C PRO A 279 -16.53 19.67 6.67
N LYS A 280 -15.95 19.41 5.50
CA LYS A 280 -14.63 19.94 5.07
C LYS A 280 -13.46 19.57 5.99
N SER A 281 -13.61 18.59 6.89
CA SER A 281 -12.55 18.18 7.82
C SER A 281 -11.47 17.31 7.16
N ILE A 282 -11.79 16.68 6.03
CA ILE A 282 -10.89 15.81 5.28
C ILE A 282 -10.84 16.23 3.81
N LYS A 283 -9.66 16.08 3.19
CA LYS A 283 -9.42 16.42 1.78
C LYS A 283 -9.01 15.18 1.00
N GLY A 284 -9.43 15.12 -0.26
CA GLY A 284 -9.00 14.09 -1.19
C GLY A 284 -7.61 14.39 -1.71
N ILE A 285 -6.75 13.38 -1.77
CA ILE A 285 -5.34 13.51 -2.14
C ILE A 285 -5.04 12.51 -3.26
N SER A 286 -4.34 12.98 -4.30
CA SER A 286 -4.00 12.17 -5.49
C SER A 286 -2.52 11.82 -5.59
N ASN A 287 -1.65 12.46 -4.80
CA ASN A 287 -0.23 12.17 -4.79
C ASN A 287 0.24 12.03 -3.36
N VAL A 288 1.03 11.01 -3.08
CA VAL A 288 1.69 10.85 -1.78
C VAL A 288 3.11 10.34 -1.92
N ILE A 289 3.94 10.69 -0.95
CA ILE A 289 5.31 10.21 -0.79
C ILE A 289 5.32 9.31 0.45
N VAL A 290 5.77 8.07 0.29
CA VAL A 290 5.76 7.05 1.35
C VAL A 290 6.97 6.15 1.25
N LYS A 291 7.26 5.44 2.33
CA LYS A 291 8.14 4.27 2.29
C LYS A 291 7.28 3.03 2.09
N LEU A 292 7.61 2.24 1.09
CA LEU A 292 6.94 0.97 0.84
C LEU A 292 7.60 -0.11 1.68
N LYS A 293 6.81 -0.86 2.43
CA LYS A 293 7.21 -2.12 3.04
C LYS A 293 6.78 -3.26 2.14
N LYS A 294 7.73 -3.89 1.45
CA LYS A 294 7.42 -5.03 0.57
C LYS A 294 6.91 -6.22 1.41
N VAL A 295 5.84 -6.86 0.95
CA VAL A 295 5.34 -8.09 1.59
C VAL A 295 6.27 -9.25 1.28
N ALA A 296 6.76 -9.95 2.31
CA ALA A 296 7.72 -11.05 2.14
C ALA A 296 7.20 -12.21 1.28
N LEU A 297 5.88 -12.45 1.28
CA LEU A 297 5.24 -13.49 0.46
C LEU A 297 4.97 -13.05 -1.00
N TYR A 298 5.23 -11.79 -1.34
CA TYR A 298 5.12 -11.27 -2.71
C TYR A 298 6.41 -11.55 -3.47
N GLN A 299 6.31 -12.39 -4.51
CA GLN A 299 7.48 -12.93 -5.21
C GLN A 299 8.07 -11.97 -6.24
N ASP A 300 7.22 -11.17 -6.90
CA ASP A 300 7.67 -10.29 -7.98
C ASP A 300 8.37 -9.04 -7.39
N ALA A 301 9.22 -8.38 -8.18
CA ALA A 301 9.75 -7.06 -7.82
C ALA A 301 8.65 -5.99 -7.93
N ILE A 302 8.79 -4.90 -7.18
CA ILE A 302 7.97 -3.70 -7.38
C ILE A 302 8.73 -2.83 -8.36
N GLU A 303 8.21 -2.63 -9.56
CA GLU A 303 8.88 -1.86 -10.61
C GLU A 303 8.44 -0.40 -10.57
N SER A 304 9.40 0.51 -10.75
CA SER A 304 9.12 1.92 -10.89
C SER A 304 8.45 2.20 -12.22
N GLY A 305 7.36 2.95 -12.20
CA GLY A 305 6.43 3.18 -13.32
C GLY A 305 5.30 2.16 -13.42
N GLN A 306 5.34 1.06 -12.65
CA GLN A 306 4.29 0.06 -12.61
C GLN A 306 3.04 0.58 -11.91
N LYS A 307 1.87 0.08 -12.34
CA LYS A 307 0.57 0.40 -11.73
C LYS A 307 0.15 -0.69 -10.75
N PHE A 308 -0.34 -0.27 -9.59
CA PHE A 308 -0.91 -1.13 -8.57
C PHE A 308 -2.29 -0.64 -8.14
N HIS A 309 -3.13 -1.55 -7.68
CA HIS A 309 -4.34 -1.21 -6.97
C HIS A 309 -3.98 -0.85 -5.52
N VAL A 310 -4.15 0.41 -5.15
CA VAL A 310 -3.92 0.90 -3.78
C VAL A 310 -5.24 1.05 -3.06
N THR A 311 -5.34 0.42 -1.89
CA THR A 311 -6.53 0.44 -1.04
C THR A 311 -6.28 1.27 0.22
N CYS A 312 -7.23 2.12 0.58
CA CYS A 312 -7.26 2.88 1.85
C CYS A 312 -8.68 2.80 2.43
N GLY A 313 -8.87 1.96 3.45
CA GLY A 313 -10.20 1.54 3.87
C GLY A 313 -10.98 0.94 2.70
N HIS A 314 -12.24 1.33 2.54
CA HIS A 314 -13.07 0.87 1.40
C HIS A 314 -12.82 1.61 0.08
N GLN A 315 -11.84 2.53 0.03
CA GLN A 315 -11.49 3.23 -1.20
C GLN A 315 -10.39 2.50 -1.95
N LEU A 316 -10.52 2.47 -3.28
CA LEU A 316 -9.58 1.84 -4.19
C LEU A 316 -9.14 2.85 -5.24
N ALA A 317 -7.85 2.94 -5.56
CA ALA A 317 -7.36 3.76 -6.67
C ALA A 317 -6.22 3.04 -7.38
N ASN A 318 -6.01 3.33 -8.66
CA ASN A 318 -4.81 2.86 -9.34
C ASN A 318 -3.68 3.85 -9.04
N ALA A 319 -2.57 3.35 -8.51
CA ALA A 319 -1.38 4.14 -8.26
C ALA A 319 -0.28 3.77 -9.25
N LYS A 320 0.28 4.77 -9.93
CA LYS A 320 1.60 4.64 -10.56
C LYS A 320 2.67 4.91 -9.51
N ILE A 321 3.55 3.94 -9.30
CA ILE A 321 4.63 4.05 -8.31
C ILE A 321 5.88 4.58 -8.97
N THR A 322 6.60 5.49 -8.32
CA THR A 322 7.95 5.89 -8.72
C THR A 322 8.87 5.70 -7.53
N LEU A 323 9.88 4.85 -7.70
CA LEU A 323 10.88 4.55 -6.67
C LEU A 323 12.08 5.50 -6.83
N MET A 324 12.61 5.97 -5.71
CA MET A 324 13.74 6.89 -5.68
C MET A 324 14.56 6.71 -4.41
N LYS A 325 15.84 7.08 -4.45
CA LYS A 325 16.75 7.02 -3.29
C LYS A 325 17.57 8.28 -3.22
N ASP A 326 17.91 8.75 -2.03
CA ASP A 326 18.81 9.88 -1.88
C ASP A 326 20.16 9.56 -2.53
N ARG A 327 20.68 10.48 -3.36
CA ARG A 327 21.92 10.28 -4.12
C ARG A 327 23.16 10.15 -3.24
N ASN A 328 23.15 10.77 -2.06
CA ASN A 328 24.23 10.65 -1.08
C ASN A 328 24.08 9.39 -0.22
N GLY A 329 23.02 8.59 -0.44
CA GLY A 329 22.73 7.38 0.31
C GLY A 329 22.16 7.62 1.70
N GLU A 330 21.74 8.86 2.01
CA GLU A 330 21.18 9.17 3.32
C GLU A 330 19.78 8.57 3.50
N LYS A 331 19.50 8.05 4.70
CA LYS A 331 18.14 7.63 5.04
C LYS A 331 17.26 8.88 5.18
N VAL A 332 16.21 8.92 4.38
CA VAL A 332 15.19 9.98 4.42
C VAL A 332 14.22 9.71 5.56
N ASP A 333 13.87 10.74 6.31
CA ASP A 333 12.88 10.67 7.38
C ASP A 333 11.72 11.61 7.05
N LEU A 334 10.56 11.07 6.66
CA LEU A 334 9.39 11.87 6.27
C LEU A 334 8.67 12.48 7.48
N SER A 335 9.18 12.26 8.71
CA SER A 335 8.71 12.98 9.89
C SER A 335 9.42 14.34 10.07
N LYS A 336 10.57 14.56 9.44
CA LYS A 336 11.38 15.76 9.59
C LYS A 336 11.13 16.76 8.47
N ASP A 337 10.84 18.00 8.85
CA ASP A 337 10.69 19.09 7.88
C ASP A 337 11.99 19.34 7.11
N GLY A 338 11.88 19.72 5.84
CA GLY A 338 13.03 19.94 4.95
C GLY A 338 13.78 18.67 4.53
N PHE A 339 13.20 17.46 4.63
CA PHE A 339 13.87 16.21 4.23
C PHE A 339 14.37 16.20 2.76
N TYR A 340 13.83 17.09 1.94
CA TYR A 340 14.10 17.25 0.51
C TYR A 340 14.96 18.48 0.19
N ASP A 341 15.27 19.33 1.17
CA ASP A 341 15.94 20.61 0.93
C ASP A 341 17.37 20.39 0.40
N GLY A 342 17.60 20.85 -0.84
CA GLY A 342 18.89 20.69 -1.53
C GLY A 342 19.24 19.26 -1.91
N LYS A 343 18.34 18.29 -1.70
CA LYS A 343 18.59 16.88 -2.02
C LYS A 343 18.24 16.54 -3.46
N ILE A 344 19.05 15.68 -4.05
CA ILE A 344 18.80 15.08 -5.36
C ILE A 344 18.55 13.59 -5.13
N PHE A 345 17.47 13.09 -5.70
CA PHE A 345 17.08 11.69 -5.58
C PHE A 345 17.38 10.97 -6.89
N ASP A 346 18.07 9.84 -6.83
CA ASP A 346 18.27 8.97 -7.97
C ASP A 346 17.06 8.05 -8.17
N TYR A 347 16.64 7.93 -9.42
CA TYR A 347 15.57 7.02 -9.83
C TYR A 347 15.99 5.56 -9.62
N VAL A 348 15.14 4.79 -8.96
CA VAL A 348 15.33 3.35 -8.76
C VAL A 348 14.41 2.60 -9.72
N ASP A 349 14.95 1.65 -10.51
CA ASP A 349 14.14 0.90 -11.50
C ASP A 349 13.21 -0.13 -10.84
N LYS A 350 13.67 -0.81 -9.78
CA LYS A 350 12.90 -1.86 -9.09
C LYS A 350 13.30 -2.00 -7.62
N LEU A 351 12.37 -2.45 -6.80
CA LEU A 351 12.55 -2.84 -5.40
C LEU A 351 12.36 -4.36 -5.28
N GLU A 352 13.46 -5.08 -5.06
CA GLU A 352 13.46 -6.55 -4.91
C GLU A 352 13.24 -6.99 -3.46
N GLU A 353 13.81 -6.27 -2.50
CA GLU A 353 13.68 -6.50 -1.07
C GLU A 353 13.30 -5.20 -0.37
N ASP A 354 12.90 -5.29 0.89
CA ASP A 354 12.58 -4.12 1.69
C ASP A 354 13.84 -3.27 1.93
N ASP A 355 13.80 -1.99 1.54
CA ASP A 355 14.92 -1.05 1.69
C ASP A 355 14.40 0.29 2.24
N GLU A 356 14.67 0.55 3.51
CA GLU A 356 14.26 1.77 4.21
C GLU A 356 14.83 3.07 3.62
N SER A 357 15.89 2.97 2.81
CA SER A 357 16.47 4.13 2.13
C SER A 357 15.74 4.49 0.83
N VAL A 358 14.87 3.62 0.32
CA VAL A 358 14.07 3.86 -0.87
C VAL A 358 12.77 4.59 -0.49
N LEU A 359 12.58 5.75 -1.08
CA LEU A 359 11.35 6.52 -1.05
C LEU A 359 10.50 6.19 -2.27
N SER A 360 9.19 6.32 -2.13
CA SER A 360 8.26 6.04 -3.22
C SER A 360 7.22 7.15 -3.34
N SER A 361 7.01 7.66 -4.55
CA SER A 361 5.84 8.50 -4.85
C SER A 361 4.76 7.67 -5.51
N LEU A 362 3.54 7.81 -5.01
CA LEU A 362 2.34 7.17 -5.52
C LEU A 362 1.48 8.25 -6.16
N GLN A 363 1.34 8.18 -7.49
CA GLN A 363 0.43 9.01 -8.25
C GLN A 363 -0.86 8.23 -8.51
N LEU A 364 -1.93 8.63 -7.83
CA LEU A 364 -3.25 8.03 -7.89
C LEU A 364 -4.03 8.58 -9.09
N ASP A 365 -4.78 7.71 -9.77
CA ASP A 365 -5.65 8.09 -10.88
C ASP A 365 -6.89 8.87 -10.45
N ARG A 366 -7.23 8.82 -9.16
CA ARG A 366 -8.28 9.59 -8.52
C ARG A 366 -7.91 9.95 -7.07
N PRO A 367 -8.42 11.05 -6.52
CA PRO A 367 -8.19 11.41 -5.13
C PRO A 367 -8.80 10.38 -4.19
N ILE A 368 -8.08 10.05 -3.12
CA ILE A 368 -8.57 9.25 -2.00
C ILE A 368 -8.51 10.04 -0.69
N PHE A 369 -9.40 9.71 0.23
CA PHE A 369 -9.47 10.32 1.55
C PHE A 369 -8.76 9.42 2.57
N PHE A 370 -7.64 9.87 3.13
CA PHE A 370 -6.82 9.02 3.99
C PHE A 370 -7.41 8.81 5.38
N LEU A 371 -7.27 7.59 5.89
CA LEU A 371 -7.74 7.22 7.22
C LEU A 371 -6.73 7.59 8.31
N PRO A 372 -7.15 7.72 9.59
CA PRO A 372 -6.30 8.21 10.67
C PRO A 372 -5.10 7.32 10.99
N ASN A 373 -5.18 6.02 10.66
CA ASN A 373 -4.08 5.07 10.80
C ASN A 373 -3.03 5.17 9.67
N GLY A 374 -3.31 5.95 8.62
CA GLY A 374 -2.40 6.17 7.50
C GLY A 374 -2.13 4.94 6.62
N LEU A 375 -2.83 3.83 6.82
CA LEU A 375 -2.52 2.57 6.14
C LEU A 375 -2.93 2.58 4.67
N LEU A 376 -2.00 2.16 3.81
CA LEU A 376 -2.18 1.90 2.40
C LEU A 376 -1.72 0.49 2.06
N ILE A 377 -2.48 -0.20 1.22
CA ILE A 377 -2.18 -1.56 0.78
C ILE A 377 -2.14 -1.59 -0.74
N GLY A 378 -0.97 -1.90 -1.30
CA GLY A 378 -0.76 -2.08 -2.73
C GLY A 378 -0.93 -3.54 -3.14
N SER A 379 -1.72 -3.79 -4.17
CA SER A 379 -2.07 -5.14 -4.60
C SER A 379 -2.23 -5.27 -6.12
N ARG A 380 -2.09 -6.50 -6.62
CA ARG A 380 -2.34 -6.88 -8.02
C ARG A 380 -3.62 -7.72 -8.09
N LEU A 381 -4.75 -7.03 -7.99
CA LEU A 381 -6.09 -7.65 -7.93
C LEU A 381 -6.55 -8.28 -9.24
N GLU A 382 -5.88 -7.96 -10.35
CA GLU A 382 -6.13 -8.55 -11.68
C GLU A 382 -5.56 -9.96 -11.81
N LEU A 383 -4.69 -10.39 -10.89
CA LEU A 383 -4.21 -11.76 -10.86
C LEU A 383 -5.35 -12.68 -10.41
N ASP A 384 -5.64 -13.70 -11.21
CA ASP A 384 -6.75 -14.60 -10.97
C ASP A 384 -6.53 -15.42 -9.69
N ALA A 385 -7.50 -15.30 -8.77
CA ALA A 385 -7.47 -15.90 -7.45
C ALA A 385 -7.45 -17.44 -7.47
N ASN A 386 -7.87 -18.05 -8.60
CA ASN A 386 -7.99 -19.50 -8.73
C ASN A 386 -6.81 -20.16 -9.43
N THR A 387 -5.92 -19.39 -10.07
CA THR A 387 -4.83 -19.91 -10.90
C THR A 387 -3.43 -19.58 -10.39
N THR A 388 -3.27 -18.58 -9.51
CA THR A 388 -1.94 -18.24 -8.96
C THR A 388 -1.81 -18.61 -7.48
N ASP A 389 -0.82 -19.45 -7.16
CA ASP A 389 -0.33 -19.70 -5.79
C ASP A 389 0.45 -18.50 -5.18
N LYS A 390 0.57 -17.41 -5.95
CA LYS A 390 1.30 -16.20 -5.57
C LYS A 390 0.42 -15.28 -4.72
N CYS A 391 1.03 -14.65 -3.71
CA CYS A 391 0.37 -13.59 -2.95
C CYS A 391 0.08 -12.39 -3.86
N ARG A 392 -1.14 -11.84 -3.79
CA ARG A 392 -1.55 -10.69 -4.60
C ARG A 392 -1.27 -9.34 -3.94
N ILE A 393 -0.97 -9.33 -2.63
CA ILE A 393 -0.63 -8.13 -1.87
C ILE A 393 0.87 -7.91 -2.02
N ALA A 394 1.25 -6.78 -2.61
CA ALA A 394 2.63 -6.48 -2.98
C ALA A 394 3.40 -5.74 -1.89
N PHE A 395 2.77 -4.73 -1.30
CA PHE A 395 3.38 -3.88 -0.28
C PHE A 395 2.31 -3.26 0.62
N SER A 396 2.76 -2.78 1.77
CA SER A 396 2.03 -1.80 2.57
C SER A 396 2.83 -0.52 2.70
N ALA A 397 2.14 0.57 3.04
CA ALA A 397 2.75 1.84 3.39
C ALA A 397 1.93 2.51 4.48
N PHE A 398 2.58 3.28 5.33
CA PHE A 398 1.93 4.13 6.31
C PHE A 398 2.24 5.58 5.97
N LEU A 399 1.23 6.45 6.10
CA LEU A 399 1.44 7.88 5.95
C LEU A 399 2.19 8.44 7.15
N GLU A 400 3.20 9.23 6.84
CA GLU A 400 3.97 10.07 7.76
C GLU A 400 3.53 11.55 7.59
N PRO A 401 3.85 12.45 8.53
CA PRO A 401 3.37 13.84 8.51
C PRO A 401 3.58 14.59 7.18
N LEU A 402 4.69 14.33 6.48
CA LEU A 402 5.02 14.97 5.20
C LEU A 402 4.68 14.11 3.98
N SER A 403 3.97 13.00 4.15
CA SER A 403 3.58 12.13 3.03
C SER A 403 2.64 12.78 2.03
N MET A 404 1.93 13.84 2.40
CA MET A 404 0.93 14.52 1.56
C MET A 404 1.51 15.65 0.70
N ARG A 405 2.85 15.77 0.62
CA ARG A 405 3.55 16.74 -0.22
C ARG A 405 3.45 16.40 -1.70
N ASP A 406 3.55 17.40 -2.57
CA ASP A 406 3.57 17.18 -4.02
C ASP A 406 4.92 16.56 -4.44
N PRO A 407 4.95 15.37 -5.06
CA PRO A 407 6.18 14.78 -5.60
C PRO A 407 6.94 15.71 -6.56
N LYS A 408 6.28 16.69 -7.18
CA LYS A 408 6.92 17.71 -8.02
C LYS A 408 7.95 18.56 -7.26
N GLU A 409 7.83 18.66 -5.94
CA GLU A 409 8.82 19.35 -5.08
C GLU A 409 10.16 18.58 -5.02
N LEU A 410 10.17 17.29 -5.37
CA LEU A 410 11.37 16.45 -5.36
C LEU A 410 12.12 16.51 -6.70
N VAL A 411 13.44 16.72 -6.63
CA VAL A 411 14.34 16.58 -7.79
C VAL A 411 14.73 15.12 -7.93
N VAL A 412 13.96 14.38 -8.73
CA VAL A 412 14.24 12.96 -9.01
C VAL A 412 14.86 12.82 -10.37
N VAL A 413 16.11 12.36 -10.42
CA VAL A 413 16.89 12.22 -11.64
C VAL A 413 17.00 10.77 -12.08
N LYS A 414 16.80 10.52 -13.38
CA LYS A 414 17.13 9.24 -14.00
C LYS A 414 18.38 9.39 -14.85
N GLU A 415 19.42 8.63 -14.53
CA GLU A 415 20.62 8.57 -15.36
C GLU A 415 20.27 8.04 -16.75
N LYS A 416 20.82 8.70 -17.76
CA LYS A 416 20.74 8.34 -19.16
C LYS A 416 22.12 8.40 -19.75
N SER A 417 22.46 7.38 -20.52
CA SER A 417 23.68 7.36 -21.30
C SER A 417 23.35 7.27 -22.79
N LYS A 418 24.17 7.93 -23.60
CA LYS A 418 24.20 7.79 -25.05
C LYS A 418 25.64 7.48 -25.47
N ALA A 419 25.77 6.60 -26.44
CA ALA A 419 27.06 6.23 -27.02
C ALA A 419 27.05 6.58 -28.51
N GLY A 420 28.19 7.04 -28.98
CA GLY A 420 28.45 7.37 -30.38
C GLY A 420 29.90 7.07 -30.71
N VAL A 421 30.30 7.39 -31.93
CA VAL A 421 31.64 7.09 -32.43
C VAL A 421 32.26 8.31 -33.08
N VAL A 422 33.55 8.54 -32.81
CA VAL A 422 34.31 9.57 -33.51
C VAL A 422 34.48 9.17 -34.97
N GLU A 423 34.02 10.03 -35.87
CA GLU A 423 34.17 9.83 -37.32
C GLU A 423 35.51 10.36 -37.82
N ARG A 424 35.86 11.60 -37.43
CA ARG A 424 37.08 12.29 -37.89
C ARG A 424 37.36 13.57 -37.12
N LEU A 425 38.56 14.10 -37.29
CA LEU A 425 38.92 15.48 -36.94
C LEU A 425 38.19 16.51 -37.83
N HIS A 426 37.78 17.64 -37.24
CA HIS A 426 37.03 18.69 -37.94
C HIS A 426 37.90 19.46 -38.94
N ASP A 427 39.08 19.93 -38.51
CA ASP A 427 40.05 20.68 -39.32
C ASP A 427 41.49 20.24 -39.06
N ASP A 428 42.29 20.21 -40.13
CA ASP A 428 43.68 19.75 -40.11
C ASP A 428 44.68 20.90 -39.82
N ASN A 429 44.22 22.14 -39.60
CA ASN A 429 45.08 23.30 -39.83
C ASN A 429 44.99 24.51 -38.89
N ILE A 430 44.40 24.43 -37.69
CA ILE A 430 44.72 25.25 -36.50
C ILE A 430 43.76 24.79 -35.38
N GLU A 431 44.33 24.43 -34.23
CA GLU A 431 43.67 23.91 -33.02
C GLU A 431 42.92 22.58 -33.22
N TYR A 432 43.66 21.46 -33.08
CA TYR A 432 43.23 20.05 -33.11
C TYR A 432 42.31 19.67 -31.92
N ASN A 433 41.38 20.54 -31.59
CA ASN A 433 40.60 20.48 -30.38
C ASN A 433 39.15 20.08 -30.67
N THR A 434 38.78 19.89 -31.94
CA THR A 434 37.41 19.52 -32.34
C THR A 434 37.34 18.18 -33.10
N LEU A 435 36.52 17.27 -32.60
CA LEU A 435 36.19 16.00 -33.25
C LEU A 435 34.73 16.00 -33.74
N ILE A 436 34.48 15.30 -34.85
CA ILE A 436 33.14 15.06 -35.37
C ILE A 436 32.69 13.68 -34.90
N VAL A 437 31.56 13.62 -34.20
CA VAL A 437 30.97 12.39 -33.67
C VAL A 437 29.68 12.08 -34.42
N LYS A 438 29.50 10.81 -34.75
CA LYS A 438 28.27 10.28 -35.34
C LYS A 438 27.59 9.29 -34.39
N ASP A 439 26.34 8.98 -34.67
CA ASP A 439 25.53 7.96 -33.99
C ASP A 439 25.24 8.22 -32.50
N LEU A 440 25.69 9.36 -31.93
CA LEU A 440 25.36 9.75 -30.55
C LEU A 440 23.88 10.14 -30.39
N PHE A 441 23.28 10.72 -31.43
CA PHE A 441 21.89 11.19 -31.45
C PHE A 441 21.18 10.80 -32.75
N LYS A 442 19.86 10.58 -32.68
CA LYS A 442 19.02 10.47 -33.88
C LYS A 442 18.88 11.84 -34.54
N LYS A 443 18.75 11.89 -35.87
CA LYS A 443 18.62 13.14 -36.66
C LYS A 443 17.53 14.10 -36.17
N GLU A 444 16.44 13.56 -35.63
CA GLU A 444 15.29 14.32 -35.11
C GLU A 444 15.49 14.88 -33.70
N THR A 445 16.63 14.60 -33.05
CA THR A 445 16.87 15.07 -31.68
C THR A 445 17.18 16.56 -31.68
N ASN A 446 16.46 17.34 -30.87
CA ASN A 446 16.86 18.72 -30.61
C ASN A 446 18.15 18.75 -29.78
N LEU A 447 19.24 19.19 -30.41
CA LEU A 447 20.59 19.20 -29.84
C LEU A 447 20.86 20.40 -28.95
N ASP A 448 20.03 21.45 -28.99
CA ASP A 448 20.20 22.65 -28.18
C ASP A 448 20.24 22.35 -26.68
N PHE A 449 19.50 21.32 -26.25
CA PHE A 449 19.47 20.89 -24.85
C PHE A 449 20.71 20.12 -24.39
N PHE A 450 21.58 19.70 -25.31
CA PHE A 450 22.78 18.93 -25.02
C PHE A 450 24.07 19.72 -25.28
N ASN A 451 23.96 20.94 -25.82
CA ASN A 451 25.10 21.81 -26.02
C ASN A 451 25.81 22.08 -24.70
N ARG A 452 27.15 22.08 -24.75
CA ARG A 452 28.06 22.29 -23.62
C ARG A 452 28.08 21.18 -22.57
N LEU A 453 27.33 20.10 -22.76
CA LEU A 453 27.48 18.92 -21.90
C LEU A 453 28.80 18.21 -22.18
N LYS A 454 29.44 17.72 -21.13
CA LYS A 454 30.67 16.94 -21.17
C LYS A 454 30.39 15.52 -21.70
N VAL A 455 31.31 15.01 -22.50
CA VAL A 455 31.37 13.63 -23.00
C VAL A 455 32.73 13.04 -22.66
N SER A 456 32.79 11.73 -22.46
CA SER A 456 34.04 10.98 -22.29
C SER A 456 34.35 10.14 -23.52
N LEU A 457 35.63 10.02 -23.85
CA LEU A 457 36.12 9.19 -24.93
C LEU A 457 36.67 7.86 -24.35
N SER A 458 36.66 6.79 -25.14
CA SER A 458 37.25 5.50 -24.76
C SER A 458 38.77 5.57 -24.51
N THR A 459 39.41 6.65 -24.97
CA THR A 459 40.82 7.00 -24.72
C THR A 459 41.06 7.65 -23.36
N GLY A 460 40.00 7.87 -22.56
CA GLY A 460 40.07 8.47 -21.23
C GLY A 460 39.93 10.00 -21.20
N GLU A 461 39.80 10.63 -22.36
CA GLU A 461 39.71 12.08 -22.52
C GLU A 461 38.29 12.59 -22.31
N SER A 462 38.17 13.88 -21.97
CA SER A 462 36.86 14.55 -21.86
C SER A 462 36.75 15.71 -22.83
N ALA A 463 35.58 15.90 -23.41
CA ALA A 463 35.27 16.98 -24.34
C ALA A 463 33.87 17.54 -24.04
N ILE A 464 33.51 18.69 -24.60
CA ILE A 464 32.17 19.29 -24.51
C ILE A 464 31.47 19.25 -25.86
N ILE A 465 30.15 19.08 -25.88
CA ILE A 465 29.37 19.14 -27.12
C ILE A 465 29.31 20.59 -27.63
N ASP A 466 29.73 20.79 -28.87
CA ASP A 466 29.85 22.09 -29.55
C ASP A 466 28.93 22.18 -30.78
N GLY A 467 27.66 21.84 -30.58
CA GLY A 467 26.63 22.00 -31.61
C GLY A 467 26.64 20.94 -32.72
N THR A 468 25.87 21.24 -33.75
CA THR A 468 25.59 20.32 -34.86
C THR A 468 26.62 20.44 -35.98
N PHE A 469 26.85 19.34 -36.71
CA PHE A 469 27.68 19.32 -37.91
C PHE A 469 26.87 18.86 -39.13
N GLY A 470 26.42 19.84 -39.92
CA GLY A 470 25.61 19.60 -41.13
C GLY A 470 24.21 19.05 -40.83
N THR A 471 23.59 18.40 -41.83
CA THR A 471 22.20 17.92 -41.76
C THR A 471 22.08 16.44 -41.38
N SER A 472 23.19 15.76 -41.09
CA SER A 472 23.24 14.29 -40.93
C SER A 472 23.11 13.78 -39.49
N GLY A 473 22.76 14.64 -38.52
CA GLY A 473 22.70 14.26 -37.10
C GLY A 473 24.07 14.04 -36.45
N LYS A 474 25.13 14.55 -37.08
CA LYS A 474 26.49 14.56 -36.53
C LYS A 474 26.65 15.75 -35.62
N ILE A 475 27.53 15.63 -34.64
CA ILE A 475 27.83 16.70 -33.69
C ILE A 475 29.32 17.00 -33.67
N LYS A 476 29.66 18.20 -33.22
CA LYS A 476 31.04 18.55 -32.89
C LYS A 476 31.23 18.36 -31.39
N ILE A 477 32.39 17.85 -31.00
CA ILE A 477 32.86 17.88 -29.62
C ILE A 477 34.18 18.62 -29.55
N TYR A 478 34.38 19.41 -28.51
CA TYR A 478 35.53 20.28 -28.31
C TYR A 478 36.26 19.94 -27.00
N SER A 479 37.60 19.85 -27.01
CA SER A 479 38.44 19.70 -25.82
C SER A 479 39.29 20.95 -25.61
N SER A 480 39.21 21.58 -24.43
CA SER A 480 40.08 22.71 -24.08
C SER A 480 41.55 22.31 -23.94
N ASP A 481 41.79 21.09 -23.49
CA ASP A 481 43.12 20.55 -23.20
C ASP A 481 43.74 19.88 -24.44
N GLY A 482 43.00 19.89 -25.55
CA GLY A 482 43.30 19.15 -26.78
C GLY A 482 43.04 17.64 -26.63
N PHE A 483 43.28 16.93 -27.72
CA PHE A 483 43.31 15.47 -27.74
C PHE A 483 44.76 14.97 -27.80
N SER A 484 45.00 13.80 -27.26
CA SER A 484 46.24 13.04 -27.32
C SER A 484 46.61 12.68 -28.75
N ASP A 485 47.89 12.44 -28.96
CA ASP A 485 48.39 12.10 -30.30
C ASP A 485 47.86 10.74 -30.77
N GLU A 486 47.58 9.83 -29.84
CA GLU A 486 46.89 8.56 -30.11
C GLU A 486 45.49 8.78 -30.67
N THR A 487 44.68 9.64 -30.04
CA THR A 487 43.35 10.00 -30.52
C THR A 487 43.41 10.69 -31.89
N LYS A 488 44.36 11.62 -32.07
CA LYS A 488 44.55 12.33 -33.34
C LYS A 488 44.93 11.40 -34.48
N GLU A 489 45.86 10.47 -34.24
CA GLU A 489 46.36 9.55 -35.27
C GLU A 489 45.26 8.59 -35.73
N ARG A 490 44.44 8.10 -34.79
CA ARG A 490 43.29 7.23 -35.08
C ARG A 490 42.20 7.95 -35.87
N CYS A 491 41.99 9.25 -35.65
CA CYS A 491 40.92 10.05 -36.25
C CYS A 491 41.33 10.90 -37.46
N ARG A 492 42.59 10.82 -37.90
CA ARG A 492 43.10 11.51 -39.09
C ARG A 492 42.46 10.95 -40.37
N LYS A 493 42.18 11.83 -41.33
CA LYS A 493 41.75 11.42 -42.68
C LYS A 493 42.83 10.56 -43.36
N PRO A 494 42.45 9.48 -44.07
CA PRO A 494 43.40 8.71 -44.87
C PRO A 494 44.07 9.62 -45.90
N LYS A 495 45.41 9.54 -46.04
CA LYS A 495 46.06 10.17 -47.19
C LYS A 495 45.68 9.43 -48.47
N LYS A 496 45.71 10.12 -49.60
CA LYS A 496 45.37 9.56 -50.92
C LYS A 496 46.29 8.36 -51.20
N GLY A 497 45.73 7.14 -51.21
CA GLY A 497 46.46 5.88 -51.43
C GLY A 497 46.79 5.06 -50.16
N GLU A 498 46.41 5.54 -48.97
CA GLU A 498 46.70 4.86 -47.70
C GLU A 498 45.52 3.94 -47.29
N ASN A 499 45.76 2.63 -47.23
CA ASN A 499 44.75 1.67 -46.79
C ASN A 499 44.85 1.51 -45.26
N LEU A 500 44.14 2.35 -44.54
CA LEU A 500 44.01 2.25 -43.10
C LEU A 500 43.17 0.99 -42.83
N GLY A 501 43.80 -0.05 -42.28
CA GLY A 501 43.09 -1.27 -41.85
C GLY A 501 41.96 -0.97 -40.86
N LYS A 502 41.26 -2.00 -40.36
CA LYS A 502 40.21 -1.85 -39.33
C LYS A 502 40.79 -1.15 -38.08
N ARG A 503 40.74 0.18 -38.04
CA ARG A 503 41.08 0.99 -36.88
C ARG A 503 39.99 0.76 -35.84
N GLU A 504 40.42 0.56 -34.59
CA GLU A 504 39.50 0.53 -33.46
C GLU A 504 38.83 1.90 -33.35
N LEU A 505 37.51 1.89 -33.33
CA LEU A 505 36.70 3.11 -33.30
C LEU A 505 36.76 3.72 -31.90
N ILE A 506 36.96 5.04 -31.82
CA ILE A 506 36.91 5.75 -30.54
C ILE A 506 35.44 5.96 -30.16
N GLU A 507 35.03 5.35 -29.05
CA GLU A 507 33.68 5.51 -28.53
C GLU A 507 33.57 6.81 -27.73
N VAL A 508 32.44 7.49 -27.88
CA VAL A 508 32.09 8.70 -27.15
C VAL A 508 30.86 8.40 -26.32
N LYS A 509 30.96 8.62 -25.01
CA LYS A 509 29.86 8.40 -24.06
C LYS A 509 29.43 9.73 -23.45
N LEU A 510 28.15 10.04 -23.60
CA LEU A 510 27.47 11.13 -22.90
C LEU A 510 26.68 10.52 -21.74
N VAL A 511 26.94 10.96 -20.51
CA VAL A 511 26.11 10.65 -19.33
C VAL A 511 25.43 11.93 -18.88
N PHE A 512 24.11 11.87 -18.71
CA PHE A 512 23.28 12.98 -18.27
C PHE A 512 22.10 12.47 -17.45
N PHE A 513 21.48 13.37 -16.71
CA PHE A 513 20.40 13.10 -15.80
C PHE A 513 19.14 13.81 -16.28
N LYS A 514 18.01 13.09 -16.31
CA LYS A 514 16.71 13.68 -16.62
C LYS A 514 15.88 13.80 -15.35
N ASN A 515 15.39 15.00 -15.02
CA ASN A 515 14.42 15.13 -13.95
C ASN A 515 13.06 14.59 -14.40
N ILE A 516 12.58 13.54 -13.72
CA ILE A 516 11.33 12.85 -14.09
C ILE A 516 10.07 13.54 -13.53
N ASN A 517 10.23 14.38 -12.51
CA ASN A 517 9.12 15.09 -11.86
C ASN A 517 8.92 16.51 -12.43
N SER A 518 9.87 17.01 -13.22
CA SER A 518 9.76 18.32 -13.87
C SER A 518 8.70 18.31 -14.98
N ASP A 519 7.84 19.34 -14.99
CA ASP A 519 6.92 19.59 -16.10
C ASP A 519 7.69 19.91 -17.41
N ASN A 520 8.92 20.40 -17.29
CA ASN A 520 9.82 20.56 -18.43
C ASN A 520 10.48 19.22 -18.77
N LYS A 521 9.94 18.56 -19.81
CA LYS A 521 10.45 17.30 -20.37
C LYS A 521 11.92 17.36 -20.84
N HIS A 522 12.50 18.56 -20.93
CA HIS A 522 13.87 18.85 -21.37
C HIS A 522 14.80 19.30 -20.23
N SER A 523 14.38 19.20 -18.96
CA SER A 523 15.26 19.42 -17.81
C SER A 523 16.36 18.35 -17.76
N ILE A 524 17.50 18.68 -18.37
CA ILE A 524 18.70 17.86 -18.39
C ILE A 524 19.71 18.46 -17.44
N LEU A 525 20.23 17.62 -16.55
CA LEU A 525 21.28 17.95 -15.61
C LEU A 525 22.51 17.12 -15.95
N GLN A 526 23.69 17.70 -15.77
CA GLN A 526 24.93 16.96 -15.69
C GLN A 526 25.54 17.30 -14.34
N LEU A 527 25.50 16.31 -13.46
CA LEU A 527 25.79 16.46 -12.03
C LEU A 527 27.24 16.12 -11.71
#